data_AF-A0A0M2EZD1-F1
#
_entry.id   AF-A0A0M2EZD1-F1
#
_cell.length_a   1.000
_cell.length_b   1.000
_cell.length_c   1.000
_cell.angle_alpha   90.00
_cell.angle_beta   90.00
_cell.angle_gamma   90.00
#
_symmetry.space_group_name_H-M   'P 1'
#
loop_
_entity.id
_entity.type
_entity.pdbx_description
1 polymer ?
#
loop_
_entity_poly.entity_id
_entity_poly.type
_entity_poly.pdbx_seq_one_letter_code
_entity_poly.pdbx_strand_id
1 'polypeptide(L)'
;MRYLSLAASSLLLFCTSSVWAIDCSKASADTEKMICASSRLQQLDTVLNKAYQGYAKKEDKAQALQAQRAWLAERDRCKDDVCLGNEMVSRIQALSGSENISLITQASDQWDFVLSVATCTLDPSYSTCEGPGTLDIFKKGRGDLFQRITMENMFIELNNKGEVTANLVEVYGENNSGLVIDDANFDHHADIMLRNGNNGAYGGPSYDVYLFDVEKQQFTQNAPLTELASSNLGLFEIDEKSKTITTFTKSGCCWHQWSTYQIANNKPVLIVETTEAYSEEKQAMVATTRELVGGKWKVKEEIAKTDEP
;
A
#
# COMPACT_ATOMS: atom_id res chain seq x y z
N MET A 1 14.02 -66.40 38.22
CA MET A 1 14.22 -65.87 36.85
C MET A 1 12.92 -65.94 36.09
N ARG A 2 12.28 -64.79 35.83
CA ARG A 2 11.64 -64.42 34.55
C ARG A 2 10.88 -63.11 34.77
N TYR A 3 11.21 -62.16 33.92
CA TYR A 3 11.04 -60.72 34.07
C TYR A 3 9.60 -60.29 33.77
N LEU A 4 9.05 -59.36 34.57
CA LEU A 4 7.92 -58.54 34.19
C LEU A 4 8.39 -57.56 33.10
N SER A 5 7.84 -57.66 31.90
CA SER A 5 7.99 -56.64 30.87
C SER A 5 6.93 -55.56 31.09
N LEU A 6 7.31 -54.42 31.65
CA LEU A 6 6.54 -53.19 31.53
C LEU A 6 6.68 -52.67 30.09
N ALA A 7 5.62 -52.72 29.32
CA ALA A 7 5.52 -51.97 28.07
C ALA A 7 5.22 -50.50 28.42
N ALA A 8 6.27 -49.68 28.49
CA ALA A 8 6.13 -48.23 28.52
C ALA A 8 5.63 -47.76 27.16
N SER A 9 4.32 -47.59 27.03
CA SER A 9 3.71 -46.92 25.88
C SER A 9 4.00 -45.42 26.00
N SER A 10 5.13 -44.99 25.44
CA SER A 10 5.42 -43.56 25.24
C SER A 10 4.43 -43.02 24.21
N LEU A 11 3.34 -42.46 24.72
CA LEU A 11 2.43 -41.61 23.96
C LEU A 11 3.23 -40.35 23.59
N LEU A 12 3.89 -40.37 22.43
CA LEU A 12 4.41 -39.17 21.79
C LEU A 12 3.20 -38.25 21.56
N LEU A 13 3.01 -37.28 22.45
CA LEU A 13 2.15 -36.13 22.16
C LEU A 13 2.77 -35.42 20.97
N PHE A 14 2.31 -35.77 19.77
CA PHE A 14 2.41 -34.90 18.63
C PHE A 14 1.55 -33.69 18.96
N CYS A 15 2.14 -32.66 19.58
CA CYS A 15 1.61 -31.31 19.46
C CYS A 15 1.53 -31.04 17.95
N THR A 16 0.34 -31.20 17.39
CA THR A 16 -0.01 -30.56 16.14
C THR A 16 0.00 -29.08 16.44
N SER A 17 1.18 -28.47 16.41
CA SER A 17 1.33 -27.02 16.32
C SER A 17 0.63 -26.63 15.03
N SER A 18 -0.64 -26.27 15.15
CA SER A 18 -1.44 -25.73 14.07
C SER A 18 -0.63 -24.58 13.51
N VAL A 19 -0.26 -24.64 12.22
CA VAL A 19 0.49 -23.57 11.55
C VAL A 19 -0.49 -22.45 11.20
N TRP A 20 -0.99 -21.82 12.25
CA TRP A 20 -1.84 -20.65 12.22
C TRP A 20 -1.07 -19.53 12.95
N ALA A 21 -1.48 -18.29 12.73
CA ALA A 21 -1.01 -17.18 13.54
C ALA A 21 -1.23 -17.49 15.03
N ILE A 22 -0.35 -16.96 15.89
CA ILE A 22 -0.34 -17.21 17.32
C ILE A 22 -1.68 -16.80 17.94
N ASP A 23 -2.29 -17.75 18.64
CA ASP A 23 -3.45 -17.50 19.47
C ASP A 23 -2.98 -16.95 20.82
N CYS A 24 -3.07 -15.63 20.99
CA CYS A 24 -2.59 -14.95 22.19
C CYS A 24 -3.31 -15.37 23.48
N SER A 25 -4.48 -16.01 23.40
CA SER A 25 -5.13 -16.60 24.58
C SER A 25 -4.44 -17.87 25.08
N LYS A 26 -3.56 -18.47 24.26
CA LYS A 26 -2.83 -19.72 24.53
C LYS A 26 -1.32 -19.53 24.61
N ALA A 27 -0.83 -18.29 24.49
CA ALA A 27 0.59 -17.98 24.53
C ALA A 27 1.21 -18.45 25.86
N SER A 28 2.25 -19.27 25.76
CA SER A 28 2.89 -19.91 26.91
C SER A 28 4.41 -19.71 26.91
N ALA A 29 5.04 -19.72 25.73
CA ALA A 29 6.45 -19.43 25.55
C ALA A 29 6.74 -17.92 25.64
N ASP A 30 7.93 -17.53 26.07
CA ASP A 30 8.29 -16.12 26.22
C ASP A 30 8.26 -15.37 24.88
N THR A 31 8.67 -16.01 23.78
CA THR A 31 8.53 -15.47 22.42
C THR A 31 7.08 -15.24 22.04
N GLU A 32 6.16 -16.16 22.37
CA GLU A 32 4.73 -16.01 22.08
C GLU A 32 4.14 -14.84 22.88
N LYS A 33 4.52 -14.70 24.16
CA LYS A 33 4.10 -13.56 24.99
C LYS A 33 4.63 -12.24 24.42
N MET A 34 5.86 -12.21 23.93
CA MET A 34 6.45 -11.04 23.30
C MET A 34 5.70 -10.64 22.03
N ILE A 35 5.37 -11.61 21.17
CA ILE A 35 4.54 -11.37 19.98
C ILE A 35 3.19 -10.79 20.40
N CYS A 36 2.53 -11.41 21.38
CA CYS A 36 1.23 -10.97 21.86
C CYS A 36 1.22 -9.62 22.58
N ALA A 37 2.36 -9.16 23.09
CA ALA A 37 2.50 -7.85 23.72
C ALA A 37 2.72 -6.70 22.71
N SER A 38 2.98 -7.00 21.43
CA SER A 38 3.33 -6.00 20.41
C SER A 38 2.43 -6.12 19.18
N SER A 39 1.65 -5.08 18.87
CA SER A 39 0.81 -5.06 17.67
C SER A 39 1.62 -5.27 16.39
N ARG A 40 2.79 -4.64 16.29
CA ARG A 40 3.77 -4.84 15.20
C ARG A 40 4.12 -6.32 15.02
N LEU A 41 4.43 -7.03 16.10
CA LEU A 41 4.80 -8.43 16.01
C LEU A 41 3.60 -9.32 15.69
N GLN A 42 2.41 -9.02 16.21
CA GLN A 42 1.19 -9.74 15.82
C GLN A 42 0.88 -9.57 14.33
N GLN A 43 1.03 -8.36 13.78
CA GLN A 43 0.84 -8.09 12.36
C GLN A 43 1.83 -8.89 11.51
N LEU A 44 3.12 -8.88 11.87
CA LEU A 44 4.14 -9.70 11.19
C LEU A 44 3.83 -11.20 11.31
N ASP A 45 3.33 -11.69 12.45
CA ASP A 45 2.97 -13.09 12.64
C ASP A 45 1.83 -13.50 11.71
N THR A 46 0.81 -12.65 11.60
CA THR A 46 -0.29 -12.85 10.65
C THR A 46 0.18 -12.87 9.19
N VAL A 47 1.05 -11.94 8.79
CA VAL A 47 1.63 -11.91 7.43
C VAL A 47 2.47 -13.15 7.15
N LEU A 48 3.33 -13.54 8.10
CA LEU A 48 4.18 -14.72 8.01
C LEU A 48 3.37 -15.99 7.88
N ASN A 49 2.33 -16.16 8.70
CA ASN A 49 1.45 -17.31 8.61
C ASN A 49 0.79 -17.41 7.22
N LYS A 50 0.36 -16.28 6.65
CA LYS A 50 -0.24 -16.26 5.31
C LYS A 50 0.78 -16.55 4.21
N ALA A 51 2.02 -16.05 4.34
CA ALA A 51 3.12 -16.39 3.44
C ALA A 51 3.43 -17.90 3.49
N TYR A 52 3.51 -18.47 4.70
CA TYR A 52 3.70 -19.91 4.89
C TYR A 52 2.57 -20.74 4.27
N GLN A 53 1.31 -20.34 4.44
CA GLN A 53 0.18 -21.03 3.81
C GLN A 53 0.26 -21.01 2.28
N GLY A 54 0.74 -19.91 1.69
CA GLY A 54 0.99 -19.82 0.24
C GLY A 54 2.12 -20.74 -0.20
N TYR A 55 3.24 -20.71 0.52
CA TYR A 55 4.41 -21.56 0.29
C TYR A 55 4.07 -23.06 0.40
N ALA A 56 3.41 -23.46 1.48
CA ALA A 56 3.05 -24.86 1.75
C ALA A 56 2.05 -25.46 0.75
N LYS A 57 1.37 -24.63 -0.07
CA LYS A 57 0.52 -25.11 -1.18
C LYS A 57 1.34 -25.48 -2.43
N LYS A 58 2.54 -24.91 -2.57
CA LYS A 58 3.43 -25.11 -3.73
C LYS A 58 4.47 -26.21 -3.51
N GLU A 59 4.74 -26.54 -2.26
CA GLU A 59 5.82 -27.43 -1.83
C GLU A 59 5.33 -28.76 -1.27
N ASP A 60 6.26 -29.70 -1.06
CA ASP A 60 5.96 -30.89 -0.27
C ASP A 60 5.62 -30.50 1.19
N LYS A 61 4.49 -31.01 1.68
CA LYS A 61 3.96 -30.66 2.99
C LYS A 61 4.90 -31.04 4.14
N ALA A 62 5.57 -32.18 4.05
CA ALA A 62 6.47 -32.62 5.11
C ALA A 62 7.75 -31.77 5.15
N GLN A 63 8.28 -31.45 3.98
CA GLN A 63 9.43 -30.55 3.84
C GLN A 63 9.11 -29.14 4.35
N ALA A 64 7.97 -28.57 3.95
CA ALA A 64 7.54 -27.25 4.40
C ALA A 64 7.38 -27.19 5.93
N LEU A 65 6.77 -28.22 6.54
CA LEU A 65 6.63 -28.33 8.00
C LEU A 65 7.98 -28.46 8.71
N GLN A 66 8.90 -29.26 8.16
CA GLN A 66 10.23 -29.43 8.72
C GLN A 66 11.02 -28.10 8.70
N ALA A 67 11.01 -27.40 7.56
CA ALA A 67 11.66 -26.11 7.42
C ALA A 67 11.07 -25.07 8.37
N GLN A 68 9.74 -25.05 8.53
CA GLN A 68 9.08 -24.12 9.44
C GLN A 68 9.42 -24.40 10.92
N ARG A 69 9.48 -25.67 11.33
CA ARG A 69 9.89 -26.04 12.69
C ARG A 69 11.34 -25.67 13.00
N ALA A 70 12.23 -25.88 12.03
CA ALA A 70 13.63 -25.49 12.17
C ALA A 70 13.75 -23.97 12.35
N TRP A 71 13.01 -23.19 11.55
CA TRP A 71 12.98 -21.73 11.69
C TRP A 71 12.39 -21.28 13.03
N LEU A 72 11.31 -21.90 13.52
CA LEU A 72 10.74 -21.57 14.83
C LEU A 72 11.76 -21.74 15.97
N ALA A 73 12.61 -22.75 15.91
CA ALA A 73 13.67 -22.96 16.89
C ALA A 73 14.79 -21.90 16.82
N GLU A 74 15.00 -21.26 15.67
CA GLU A 74 15.91 -20.12 15.53
C GLU A 74 15.26 -18.83 16.05
N ARG A 75 14.02 -18.55 15.61
CA ARG A 75 13.19 -17.43 16.07
C ARG A 75 13.13 -17.37 17.59
N ASP A 76 12.93 -18.51 18.26
CA ASP A 76 12.78 -18.59 19.71
C ASP A 76 14.09 -18.31 20.49
N ARG A 77 15.20 -18.06 19.80
CA ARG A 77 16.44 -17.56 20.43
C ARG A 77 16.44 -16.05 20.66
N CYS A 78 15.59 -15.30 19.95
CA CYS A 78 15.47 -13.85 20.10
C CYS A 78 15.10 -13.46 21.54
N LYS A 79 15.63 -12.31 21.98
CA LYS A 79 15.48 -11.80 23.35
C LYS A 79 14.70 -10.49 23.45
N ASP A 80 14.44 -9.85 22.32
CA ASP A 80 13.72 -8.59 22.20
C ASP A 80 12.89 -8.53 20.92
N ASP A 81 12.07 -7.48 20.83
CA ASP A 81 11.13 -7.23 19.75
C ASP A 81 11.80 -6.88 18.42
N VAL A 82 12.98 -6.26 18.46
CA VAL A 82 13.77 -5.92 17.28
C VAL A 82 14.30 -7.19 16.61
N CYS A 83 14.96 -8.07 17.38
CA CYS A 83 15.43 -9.37 16.89
C CYS A 83 14.26 -10.17 16.31
N LEU A 84 13.17 -10.28 17.06
CA LEU A 84 12.03 -11.10 16.67
C LEU A 84 11.35 -10.56 15.40
N GLY A 85 11.17 -9.24 15.31
CA GLY A 85 10.64 -8.59 14.12
C GLY A 85 11.53 -8.83 12.89
N ASN A 86 12.85 -8.75 13.04
CA ASN A 86 13.80 -8.97 11.94
C ASN A 86 13.78 -10.43 11.46
N GLU A 87 13.77 -11.41 12.38
CA GLU A 87 13.64 -12.83 12.04
C GLU A 87 12.33 -13.14 11.31
N MET A 88 11.23 -12.53 11.74
CA MET A 88 9.92 -12.69 11.10
C MET A 88 9.89 -12.06 9.70
N VAL A 89 10.44 -10.86 9.53
CA VAL A 89 10.58 -10.21 8.21
C VAL A 89 11.43 -11.07 7.28
N SER A 90 12.59 -11.53 7.72
CA SER A 90 13.46 -12.40 6.92
C SER A 90 12.75 -13.68 6.48
N ARG A 91 11.95 -14.27 7.38
CA ARG A 91 11.15 -15.44 7.05
C ARG A 91 10.03 -15.14 6.06
N ILE A 92 9.36 -14.00 6.18
CA ILE A 92 8.34 -13.57 5.21
C ILE A 92 8.99 -13.46 3.82
N GLN A 93 10.11 -12.75 3.71
CA GLN A 93 10.86 -12.58 2.45
C GLN A 93 11.19 -13.94 1.81
N ALA A 94 11.72 -14.89 2.59
CA ALA A 94 12.06 -16.22 2.12
C ALA A 94 10.86 -17.06 1.66
N LEU A 95 9.67 -16.83 2.23
CA LEU A 95 8.45 -17.58 1.90
C LEU A 95 7.64 -16.95 0.76
N SER A 96 7.62 -15.62 0.67
CA SER A 96 6.84 -14.88 -0.33
C SER A 96 7.62 -14.57 -1.60
N GLY A 97 8.96 -14.54 -1.54
CA GLY A 97 9.80 -14.04 -2.62
C GLY A 97 9.80 -12.51 -2.73
N SER A 98 9.41 -11.82 -1.67
CA SER A 98 9.45 -10.35 -1.60
C SER A 98 10.78 -9.88 -1.01
N GLU A 99 11.41 -8.88 -1.61
CA GLU A 99 12.66 -8.28 -1.11
C GLU A 99 12.40 -7.16 -0.12
N ASN A 100 11.26 -6.45 -0.21
CA ASN A 100 10.88 -5.43 0.76
C ASN A 100 9.64 -5.86 1.54
N ILE A 101 9.72 -5.79 2.88
CA ILE A 101 8.59 -5.91 3.79
C ILE A 101 8.61 -4.69 4.70
N SER A 102 7.65 -3.79 4.54
CA SER A 102 7.58 -2.53 5.28
C SER A 102 6.31 -2.45 6.11
N LEU A 103 6.47 -2.24 7.41
CA LEU A 103 5.35 -1.95 8.30
C LEU A 103 5.14 -0.44 8.37
N ILE A 104 3.95 0.02 8.02
CA ILE A 104 3.57 1.42 7.95
C ILE A 104 2.44 1.65 8.96
N THR A 105 2.77 2.29 10.08
CA THR A 105 1.81 2.55 11.17
C THR A 105 1.45 4.02 11.32
N GLN A 106 2.04 4.92 10.55
CA GLN A 106 1.84 6.37 10.69
C GLN A 106 1.06 7.00 9.53
N ALA A 107 0.69 6.21 8.52
CA ALA A 107 -0.02 6.71 7.35
C ALA A 107 -1.53 6.93 7.58
N SER A 108 -2.10 6.32 8.62
CA SER A 108 -3.52 6.42 8.94
C SER A 108 -3.76 6.34 10.45
N ASP A 109 -4.79 7.03 10.94
CA ASP A 109 -5.27 6.88 12.31
C ASP A 109 -6.14 5.63 12.50
N GLN A 110 -6.70 5.09 11.42
CA GLN A 110 -7.65 3.97 11.45
C GLN A 110 -6.98 2.63 11.15
N TRP A 111 -5.89 2.65 10.37
CA TRP A 111 -5.30 1.45 9.78
C TRP A 111 -3.78 1.41 9.97
N ASP A 112 -3.27 0.19 10.16
CA ASP A 112 -1.85 -0.14 9.99
C ASP A 112 -1.70 -1.00 8.73
N PHE A 113 -0.53 -0.94 8.09
CA PHE A 113 -0.28 -1.62 6.84
C PHE A 113 1.02 -2.41 6.87
N VAL A 114 1.02 -3.61 6.30
CA VAL A 114 2.26 -4.31 5.92
C VAL A 114 2.32 -4.37 4.40
N LEU A 115 3.29 -3.67 3.83
CA LEU A 115 3.58 -3.64 2.41
C LEU A 115 4.64 -4.70 2.08
N SER A 116 4.40 -5.53 1.07
CA SER A 116 5.35 -6.53 0.58
C SER A 116 5.55 -6.36 -0.91
N VAL A 117 6.80 -6.17 -1.38
CA VAL A 117 7.13 -5.92 -2.79
C VAL A 117 8.26 -6.83 -3.25
N ALA A 118 8.13 -7.37 -4.48
CA ALA A 118 9.00 -8.39 -5.04
C ALA A 118 10.48 -8.00 -5.10
N THR A 119 10.85 -7.02 -5.93
CA THR A 119 12.25 -6.78 -6.30
C THR A 119 12.66 -5.35 -6.01
N CYS A 120 13.83 -5.13 -5.41
CA CYS A 120 14.37 -3.83 -5.09
C CYS A 120 15.64 -3.53 -5.90
N THR A 121 15.68 -2.33 -6.49
CA THR A 121 16.86 -1.74 -7.09
C THR A 121 17.37 -0.67 -6.15
N LEU A 122 18.53 -0.91 -5.53
CA LEU A 122 19.14 0.03 -4.60
C LEU A 122 20.16 0.91 -5.34
N ASP A 123 19.86 2.19 -5.45
CA ASP A 123 20.72 3.22 -6.03
C ASP A 123 20.93 4.39 -5.04
N PRO A 124 22.13 4.99 -4.95
CA PRO A 124 22.41 6.10 -4.05
C PRO A 124 21.52 7.35 -4.25
N SER A 125 20.98 7.54 -5.46
CA SER A 125 20.14 8.67 -5.84
C SER A 125 18.64 8.33 -5.86
N TYR A 126 18.28 7.12 -6.27
CA TYR A 126 16.88 6.73 -6.42
C TYR A 126 16.67 5.22 -6.23
N SER A 127 16.44 4.81 -4.98
CA SER A 127 16.16 3.40 -4.65
C SER A 127 14.67 3.11 -4.75
N THR A 128 14.32 2.02 -5.43
CA THR A 128 12.93 1.62 -5.66
C THR A 128 12.73 0.14 -5.44
N CYS A 129 11.50 -0.27 -5.17
CA CYS A 129 11.09 -1.66 -5.36
C CYS A 129 9.87 -1.74 -6.28
N GLU A 130 9.86 -2.72 -7.17
CA GLU A 130 8.83 -2.94 -8.16
C GLU A 130 8.51 -4.43 -8.34
N GLY A 131 7.31 -4.73 -8.83
CA GLY A 131 6.86 -6.06 -9.20
C GLY A 131 5.64 -6.50 -8.39
N PRO A 132 5.32 -7.81 -8.40
CA PRO A 132 4.19 -8.35 -7.64
C PRO A 132 4.26 -7.97 -6.17
N GLY A 133 3.13 -7.51 -5.63
CA GLY A 133 3.10 -6.97 -4.27
C GLY A 133 1.79 -7.22 -3.56
N THR A 134 1.83 -7.05 -2.24
CA THR A 134 0.63 -7.12 -1.40
C THR A 134 0.61 -5.99 -0.38
N LEU A 135 -0.58 -5.43 -0.16
CA LEU A 135 -0.88 -4.58 0.98
C LEU A 135 -1.76 -5.38 1.94
N ASP A 136 -1.22 -5.76 3.10
CA ASP A 136 -2.01 -6.28 4.22
C ASP A 136 -2.46 -5.14 5.11
N ILE A 137 -3.77 -5.06 5.33
CA ILE A 137 -4.42 -3.98 6.05
C ILE A 137 -4.89 -4.52 7.40
N PHE A 138 -4.57 -3.81 8.47
CA PHE A 138 -4.92 -4.15 9.85
C PHE A 138 -5.62 -2.97 10.49
N LYS A 139 -6.55 -3.23 11.40
CA LYS A 139 -7.06 -2.16 12.27
C LYS A 139 -5.91 -1.63 13.11
N LYS A 140 -5.89 -0.30 13.34
CA LYS A 140 -4.85 0.38 14.11
C LYS A 140 -4.52 -0.34 15.42
N GLY A 141 -3.25 -0.67 15.62
CA GLY A 141 -2.75 -1.27 16.85
C GLY A 141 -3.19 -2.73 17.08
N ARG A 142 -3.71 -3.42 16.05
CA ARG A 142 -4.19 -4.80 16.15
C ARG A 142 -3.49 -5.74 15.17
N GLY A 143 -3.42 -7.02 15.56
CA GLY A 143 -2.78 -8.08 14.79
C GLY A 143 -3.67 -8.84 13.80
N ASP A 144 -4.99 -8.65 13.87
CA ASP A 144 -5.93 -9.32 12.97
C ASP A 144 -5.98 -8.65 11.60
N LEU A 145 -5.69 -9.45 10.57
CA LEU A 145 -5.76 -9.02 9.18
C LEU A 145 -7.21 -8.68 8.82
N PHE A 146 -7.43 -7.43 8.45
CA PHE A 146 -8.71 -6.95 7.96
C PHE A 146 -8.92 -7.33 6.49
N GLN A 147 -7.95 -6.98 5.63
CA GLN A 147 -8.01 -7.27 4.21
C GLN A 147 -6.60 -7.36 3.62
N ARG A 148 -6.43 -8.20 2.59
CA ARG A 148 -5.23 -8.18 1.75
C ARG A 148 -5.61 -7.71 0.36
N ILE A 149 -4.90 -6.71 -0.15
CA ILE A 149 -4.90 -6.33 -1.56
C ILE A 149 -3.65 -6.97 -2.21
N THR A 150 -3.81 -7.53 -3.40
CA THR A 150 -2.72 -8.12 -4.18
C THR A 150 -2.66 -7.42 -5.53
N MET A 151 -1.47 -7.00 -5.94
CA MET A 151 -1.23 -6.26 -7.17
C MET A 151 -0.23 -7.05 -8.03
N GLU A 152 -0.48 -7.05 -9.33
CA GLU A 152 0.46 -7.63 -10.30
C GLU A 152 1.76 -6.82 -10.39
N ASN A 153 1.64 -5.50 -10.26
CA ASN A 153 2.76 -4.58 -10.16
C ASN A 153 2.47 -3.53 -9.08
N MET A 154 3.37 -3.41 -8.11
CA MET A 154 3.39 -2.37 -7.10
C MET A 154 4.72 -1.65 -7.19
N PHE A 155 4.71 -0.32 -7.15
CA PHE A 155 5.92 0.49 -7.25
C PHE A 155 6.10 1.33 -6.00
N ILE A 156 7.24 1.19 -5.32
CA ILE A 156 7.57 1.97 -4.12
C ILE A 156 8.92 2.65 -4.29
N GLU A 157 8.99 3.90 -3.85
CA GLU A 157 10.23 4.62 -3.69
C GLU A 157 10.71 4.51 -2.24
N LEU A 158 12.02 4.37 -2.07
CA LEU A 158 12.68 4.33 -0.77
C LEU A 158 13.40 5.66 -0.55
N ASN A 159 13.31 6.18 0.68
CA ASN A 159 14.08 7.36 1.06
C ASN A 159 15.59 7.03 1.12
N ASN A 160 16.42 8.03 1.42
CA ASN A 160 17.87 7.88 1.55
C ASN A 160 18.35 6.91 2.66
N LYS A 161 17.44 6.41 3.51
CA LYS A 161 17.69 5.36 4.50
C LYS A 161 17.21 3.98 4.05
N GLY A 162 16.65 3.86 2.85
CA GLY A 162 16.05 2.64 2.34
C GLY A 162 14.65 2.37 2.92
N GLU A 163 13.98 3.36 3.50
CA GLU A 163 12.67 3.21 4.13
C GLU A 163 11.56 3.66 3.17
N VAL A 164 10.44 2.93 3.17
CA VAL A 164 9.25 3.31 2.41
C VAL A 164 8.64 4.59 2.98
N THR A 165 8.27 5.52 2.10
CA THR A 165 7.48 6.71 2.44
C THR A 165 5.99 6.44 2.22
N ALA A 166 5.13 7.13 2.98
CA ALA A 166 3.69 7.11 2.78
C ALA A 166 3.14 8.55 2.78
N ASN A 167 2.05 8.77 2.05
CA ASN A 167 1.34 10.06 1.95
C ASN A 167 2.18 11.22 1.40
N LEU A 168 3.17 10.95 0.56
CA LEU A 168 3.92 11.97 -0.18
C LEU A 168 3.55 11.90 -1.67
N VAL A 169 3.04 13.01 -2.21
CA VAL A 169 2.65 13.12 -3.61
C VAL A 169 3.13 14.47 -4.15
N GLU A 170 3.91 14.43 -5.23
CA GLU A 170 4.45 15.62 -5.88
C GLU A 170 4.14 15.61 -7.37
N VAL A 171 3.45 16.65 -7.87
CA VAL A 171 3.03 16.76 -9.29
C VAL A 171 4.22 16.99 -10.24
N TYR A 172 5.25 17.69 -9.76
CA TYR A 172 6.49 17.98 -10.51
C TYR A 172 7.75 17.49 -9.80
N GLY A 173 7.58 16.86 -8.64
CA GLY A 173 8.69 16.37 -7.85
C GLY A 173 8.95 14.89 -8.11
N GLU A 174 10.10 14.45 -7.66
CA GLU A 174 10.57 13.07 -7.87
C GLU A 174 10.07 12.13 -6.76
N ASN A 175 9.44 12.65 -5.71
CA ASN A 175 9.05 11.86 -4.55
C ASN A 175 7.55 11.57 -4.56
N ASN A 176 7.21 10.31 -4.82
CA ASN A 176 5.82 9.84 -4.87
C ASN A 176 5.70 8.51 -4.15
N SER A 177 5.10 8.53 -2.96
CA SER A 177 4.89 7.36 -2.12
C SER A 177 4.07 6.29 -2.83
N GLY A 178 4.49 5.03 -2.67
CA GLY A 178 3.72 3.90 -3.21
C GLY A 178 2.41 3.63 -2.48
N LEU A 179 2.24 4.19 -1.27
CA LEU A 179 1.01 4.14 -0.48
C LEU A 179 0.60 5.57 -0.09
N VAL A 180 -0.61 5.95 -0.48
CA VAL A 180 -1.25 7.20 -0.06
C VAL A 180 -2.60 6.86 0.56
N ILE A 181 -2.86 7.43 1.73
CA ILE A 181 -4.07 7.29 2.50
C ILE A 181 -4.71 8.65 2.65
N ASP A 182 -5.90 8.82 2.10
CA ASP A 182 -6.68 10.04 2.18
C ASP A 182 -8.16 9.76 1.92
N ASP A 183 -9.05 10.72 2.14
CA ASP A 183 -10.49 10.60 1.88
C ASP A 183 -10.81 11.12 0.46
N ALA A 184 -10.76 10.23 -0.53
CA ALA A 184 -10.87 10.60 -1.94
C ALA A 184 -12.31 10.83 -2.39
N ASN A 185 -13.30 10.33 -1.64
CA ASN A 185 -14.73 10.50 -1.94
C ASN A 185 -15.47 11.39 -0.92
N PHE A 186 -14.77 11.94 0.07
CA PHE A 186 -15.26 12.87 1.08
C PHE A 186 -16.33 12.27 2.00
N ASP A 187 -16.22 10.98 2.29
CA ASP A 187 -17.17 10.22 3.13
C ASP A 187 -16.72 10.04 4.59
N HIS A 188 -15.58 10.64 4.96
CA HIS A 188 -14.92 10.58 6.25
C HIS A 188 -14.31 9.22 6.61
N HIS A 189 -14.17 8.32 5.63
CA HIS A 189 -13.36 7.12 5.74
C HIS A 189 -12.08 7.25 4.92
N ALA A 190 -11.00 6.71 5.47
CA ALA A 190 -9.73 6.71 4.77
C ALA A 190 -9.80 5.72 3.59
N ASP A 191 -9.46 6.20 2.40
CA ASP A 191 -9.28 5.41 1.18
C ASP A 191 -7.80 5.10 0.95
N ILE A 192 -7.53 4.25 -0.03
CA ILE A 192 -6.18 3.78 -0.34
C ILE A 192 -5.87 4.07 -1.81
N MET A 193 -4.80 4.79 -2.08
CA MET A 193 -4.21 4.92 -3.41
C MET A 193 -2.86 4.22 -3.42
N LEU A 194 -2.76 3.15 -4.21
CA LEU A 194 -1.57 2.32 -4.34
C LEU A 194 -0.93 2.53 -5.71
N ARG A 195 0.35 2.90 -5.73
CA ARG A 195 1.07 3.09 -6.98
C ARG A 195 1.28 1.75 -7.68
N ASN A 196 0.77 1.65 -8.91
CA ASN A 196 0.83 0.45 -9.74
C ASN A 196 1.92 0.52 -10.83
N GLY A 197 2.70 1.61 -10.86
CA GLY A 197 3.81 1.80 -11.78
C GLY A 197 3.99 3.25 -12.21
N ASN A 198 4.51 3.40 -13.42
CA ASN A 198 4.79 4.67 -14.10
C ASN A 198 4.05 4.73 -15.43
N ASN A 199 2.76 4.39 -15.41
CA ASN A 199 1.92 4.29 -16.61
C ASN A 199 1.15 5.58 -16.90
N GLY A 200 1.39 6.63 -16.11
CA GLY A 200 0.81 7.96 -16.27
C GLY A 200 1.31 8.69 -17.51
N ALA A 201 0.76 9.88 -17.75
CA ALA A 201 1.20 10.74 -18.83
C ALA A 201 2.72 11.00 -18.72
N TYR A 202 3.43 10.93 -19.84
CA TYR A 202 4.91 11.09 -19.89
C TYR A 202 5.70 10.10 -19.00
N GLY A 203 5.14 8.93 -18.68
CA GLY A 203 5.75 7.99 -17.76
C GLY A 203 5.67 8.44 -16.30
N GLY A 204 4.72 9.32 -15.98
CA GLY A 204 4.42 9.73 -14.61
C GLY A 204 3.86 8.58 -13.77
N PRO A 205 3.81 8.74 -12.44
CA PRO A 205 3.31 7.71 -11.55
C PRO A 205 1.83 7.41 -11.82
N SER A 206 1.43 6.15 -11.68
CA SER A 206 0.05 5.70 -11.86
C SER A 206 -0.43 4.93 -10.63
N TYR A 207 -1.72 5.05 -10.29
CA TYR A 207 -2.27 4.51 -9.05
C TYR A 207 -3.59 3.77 -9.24
N ASP A 208 -3.75 2.67 -8.51
CA ASP A 208 -5.03 2.05 -8.23
C ASP A 208 -5.67 2.73 -7.01
N VAL A 209 -6.91 3.19 -7.15
CA VAL A 209 -7.68 3.80 -6.06
C VAL A 209 -8.68 2.80 -5.51
N TYR A 210 -8.66 2.58 -4.20
CA TYR A 210 -9.56 1.70 -3.47
C TYR A 210 -10.34 2.51 -2.45
N LEU A 211 -11.66 2.58 -2.62
CA LEU A 211 -12.54 3.26 -1.67
C LEU A 211 -12.98 2.32 -0.56
N PHE A 212 -13.14 2.85 0.66
CA PHE A 212 -13.68 2.07 1.76
C PHE A 212 -15.21 1.94 1.65
N ASP A 213 -15.71 0.74 1.37
CA ASP A 213 -17.14 0.45 1.38
C ASP A 213 -17.59 0.14 2.82
N VAL A 214 -18.26 1.11 3.45
CA VAL A 214 -18.73 1.02 4.83
C VAL A 214 -19.74 -0.12 5.03
N GLU A 215 -20.62 -0.37 4.05
CA GLU A 215 -21.64 -1.41 4.16
C GLU A 215 -21.00 -2.80 4.10
N LYS A 216 -20.04 -2.99 3.18
CA LYS A 216 -19.34 -4.26 3.02
C LYS A 216 -18.19 -4.45 4.00
N GLN A 217 -17.77 -3.37 4.68
CA GLN A 217 -16.55 -3.34 5.48
C GLN A 217 -15.35 -3.84 4.65
N GLN A 218 -15.13 -3.23 3.49
CA GLN A 218 -14.10 -3.67 2.55
C GLN A 218 -13.60 -2.54 1.65
N PHE A 219 -12.30 -2.50 1.39
CA PHE A 219 -11.71 -1.67 0.34
C PHE A 219 -12.00 -2.27 -1.05
N THR A 220 -12.62 -1.48 -1.93
CA THR A 220 -12.98 -1.88 -3.29
C THR A 220 -12.38 -0.92 -4.31
N GLN A 221 -11.75 -1.46 -5.35
CA GLN A 221 -11.16 -0.63 -6.41
C GLN A 221 -12.24 0.21 -7.10
N ASN A 222 -11.98 1.51 -7.25
CA ASN A 222 -12.84 2.45 -7.94
C ASN A 222 -12.27 2.79 -9.32
N ALA A 223 -12.81 2.14 -10.36
CA ALA A 223 -12.30 2.32 -11.72
C ALA A 223 -12.28 3.79 -12.22
N PRO A 224 -13.31 4.63 -11.98
CA PRO A 224 -13.26 6.04 -12.39
C PRO A 224 -12.13 6.85 -11.76
N LEU A 225 -11.85 6.66 -10.46
CA LEU A 225 -10.77 7.37 -9.78
C LEU A 225 -9.39 6.79 -10.16
N THR A 226 -9.28 5.47 -10.32
CA THR A 226 -8.08 4.82 -10.86
C THR A 226 -7.73 5.36 -12.25
N GLU A 227 -8.71 5.56 -13.12
CA GLU A 227 -8.50 6.14 -14.45
C GLU A 227 -7.92 7.55 -14.35
N LEU A 228 -8.47 8.40 -13.48
CA LEU A 228 -7.91 9.75 -13.26
C LEU A 228 -6.48 9.68 -12.71
N ALA A 229 -6.20 8.79 -11.77
CA ALA A 229 -4.88 8.65 -11.16
C ALA A 229 -3.84 7.92 -12.05
N SER A 230 -4.26 7.35 -13.18
CA SER A 230 -3.39 6.60 -14.09
C SER A 230 -3.26 7.22 -15.49
N SER A 231 -4.16 8.11 -15.90
CA SER A 231 -4.12 8.77 -17.23
C SER A 231 -3.49 10.17 -17.20
N ASN A 232 -3.28 10.74 -16.01
CA ASN A 232 -2.74 12.08 -15.80
C ASN A 232 -1.27 12.04 -15.38
N LEU A 233 -0.69 13.18 -15.02
CA LEU A 233 0.72 13.30 -14.56
C LEU A 233 0.95 12.80 -13.13
N GLY A 234 0.05 11.97 -12.60
CA GLY A 234 0.14 11.44 -11.24
C GLY A 234 -1.21 11.33 -10.57
N LEU A 235 -1.14 11.12 -9.26
CA LEU A 235 -2.32 11.13 -8.40
C LEU A 235 -2.94 12.53 -8.37
N PHE A 236 -4.26 12.58 -8.33
CA PHE A 236 -4.99 13.83 -8.19
C PHE A 236 -4.73 14.47 -6.82
N GLU A 237 -4.77 15.80 -6.76
CA GLU A 237 -4.81 16.55 -5.51
C GLU A 237 -6.21 16.43 -4.89
N ILE A 238 -6.29 16.25 -3.58
CA ILE A 238 -7.54 16.22 -2.81
C ILE A 238 -7.65 17.51 -2.01
N ASP A 239 -8.72 18.28 -2.23
CA ASP A 239 -9.06 19.46 -1.43
C ASP A 239 -10.32 19.19 -0.59
N GLU A 240 -10.09 18.83 0.68
CA GLU A 240 -11.14 18.57 1.68
C GLU A 240 -12.06 19.77 1.91
N LYS A 241 -11.56 21.01 1.78
CA LYS A 241 -12.37 22.21 2.06
C LYS A 241 -13.41 22.44 0.98
N SER A 242 -13.02 22.27 -0.28
CA SER A 242 -13.92 22.40 -1.42
C SER A 242 -14.64 21.09 -1.78
N LYS A 243 -14.19 19.96 -1.23
CA LYS A 243 -14.64 18.60 -1.58
C LYS A 243 -14.48 18.33 -3.06
N THR A 244 -13.29 18.64 -3.56
CA THR A 244 -12.93 18.45 -4.96
C THR A 244 -11.61 17.72 -5.09
N ILE A 245 -11.45 17.05 -6.23
CA ILE A 245 -10.15 16.53 -6.64
C ILE A 245 -9.69 17.24 -7.90
N THR A 246 -8.38 17.45 -8.05
CA THR A 246 -7.80 18.10 -9.23
C THR A 246 -6.75 17.22 -9.88
N THR A 247 -6.90 16.95 -11.18
CA THR A 247 -5.87 16.31 -11.99
C THR A 247 -5.07 17.34 -12.78
N PHE A 248 -3.84 16.98 -13.12
CA PHE A 248 -2.97 17.78 -13.96
C PHE A 248 -2.48 16.96 -15.17
N THR A 249 -2.55 17.56 -16.36
CA THR A 249 -2.01 16.98 -17.59
C THR A 249 -1.33 18.05 -18.44
N LYS A 250 -0.46 17.62 -19.36
CA LYS A 250 0.27 18.52 -20.25
C LYS A 250 0.45 17.95 -21.64
N SER A 251 0.84 18.81 -22.58
CA SER A 251 1.22 18.41 -23.93
C SER A 251 2.32 19.33 -24.44
N GLY A 252 3.49 18.76 -24.72
CA GLY A 252 4.66 19.51 -25.15
C GLY A 252 5.13 20.52 -24.09
N CYS A 253 5.73 21.63 -24.55
CA CYS A 253 6.26 22.69 -23.67
C CYS A 253 5.18 23.62 -23.12
N CYS A 254 4.09 23.77 -23.85
CA CYS A 254 3.38 25.04 -23.89
C CYS A 254 1.87 24.86 -23.73
N TRP A 255 1.42 23.65 -23.38
CA TRP A 255 0.04 23.33 -23.09
C TRP A 255 -0.06 22.60 -21.75
N HIS A 256 -0.81 23.19 -20.82
CA HIS A 256 -1.08 22.66 -19.48
C HIS A 256 -2.58 22.66 -19.23
N GLN A 257 -3.08 21.65 -18.52
CA GLN A 257 -4.49 21.58 -18.15
C GLN A 257 -4.66 21.07 -16.72
N TRP A 258 -5.48 21.79 -15.97
CA TRP A 258 -6.00 21.39 -14.66
C TRP A 258 -7.48 21.07 -14.81
N SER A 259 -7.89 19.92 -14.29
CA SER A 259 -9.29 19.50 -14.31
C SER A 259 -9.74 19.23 -12.89
N THR A 260 -10.72 20.00 -12.41
CA THR A 260 -11.27 19.88 -11.05
C THR A 260 -12.63 19.20 -11.10
N TYR A 261 -12.80 18.21 -10.24
CA TYR A 261 -13.97 17.35 -10.18
C TYR A 261 -14.62 17.42 -8.81
N GLN A 262 -15.94 17.46 -8.79
CA GLN A 262 -16.71 17.10 -7.60
C GLN A 262 -16.95 15.59 -7.60
N ILE A 263 -16.92 14.95 -6.44
CA ILE A 263 -17.25 13.52 -6.33
C ILE A 263 -18.74 13.35 -6.03
N ALA A 264 -19.44 12.64 -6.89
CA ALA A 264 -20.86 12.30 -6.73
C ALA A 264 -21.05 10.80 -6.90
N ASN A 265 -21.53 10.11 -5.87
CA ASN A 265 -21.72 8.66 -5.85
C ASN A 265 -20.44 7.90 -6.25
N ASN A 266 -19.31 8.26 -5.63
CA ASN A 266 -17.99 7.68 -5.89
C ASN A 266 -17.53 7.82 -7.35
N LYS A 267 -18.01 8.84 -8.06
CA LYS A 267 -17.62 9.14 -9.44
C LYS A 267 -17.23 10.61 -9.57
N PRO A 268 -16.13 10.92 -10.28
CA PRO A 268 -15.74 12.28 -10.56
C PRO A 268 -16.68 12.92 -11.58
N VAL A 269 -17.14 14.13 -11.28
CA VAL A 269 -17.94 14.99 -12.16
C VAL A 269 -17.15 16.26 -12.40
N LEU A 270 -16.73 16.49 -13.64
CA LEU A 270 -15.92 17.66 -14.00
C LEU A 270 -16.74 18.95 -13.78
N ILE A 271 -16.21 19.86 -12.98
CA ILE A 271 -16.84 21.15 -12.67
C ILE A 271 -16.02 22.35 -13.13
N VAL A 272 -14.70 22.22 -13.19
CA VAL A 272 -13.79 23.26 -13.70
C VAL A 272 -12.72 22.60 -14.58
N GLU A 273 -12.39 23.24 -15.69
CA GLU A 273 -11.20 22.91 -16.48
C GLU A 273 -10.51 24.23 -16.82
N THR A 274 -9.22 24.32 -16.49
CA THR A 274 -8.37 25.45 -16.87
C THR A 274 -7.29 24.94 -17.78
N THR A 275 -7.16 25.53 -18.96
CA THR A 275 -6.10 25.25 -19.92
C THR A 275 -5.24 26.47 -20.09
N GLU A 276 -3.92 26.30 -20.00
CA GLU A 276 -2.96 27.32 -20.38
C GLU A 276 -2.27 26.91 -21.68
N ALA A 277 -2.35 27.76 -22.70
CA ALA A 277 -1.77 27.51 -24.01
C ALA A 277 -1.29 28.78 -24.70
N TYR A 278 -0.29 28.67 -25.57
CA TYR A 278 0.12 29.80 -26.41
C TYR A 278 -0.95 30.13 -27.47
N SER A 279 -1.37 31.39 -27.53
CA SER A 279 -2.30 31.90 -28.53
C SER A 279 -1.55 32.69 -29.60
N GLU A 280 -1.61 32.24 -30.85
CA GLU A 280 -1.05 32.98 -31.99
C GLU A 280 -1.76 34.31 -32.24
N GLU A 281 -3.07 34.38 -32.03
CA GLU A 281 -3.86 35.61 -32.22
C GLU A 281 -3.44 36.69 -31.20
N LYS A 282 -3.27 36.29 -29.94
CA LYS A 282 -2.93 37.22 -28.84
C LYS A 282 -1.43 37.38 -28.64
N GLN A 283 -0.60 36.57 -29.31
CA GLN A 283 0.87 36.51 -29.16
C GLN A 283 1.30 36.37 -27.68
N ALA A 284 0.56 35.57 -26.92
CA ALA A 284 0.77 35.42 -25.48
C ALA A 284 0.25 34.07 -24.99
N MET A 285 0.71 33.66 -23.80
CA MET A 285 0.07 32.57 -23.06
C MET A 285 -1.32 33.00 -22.61
N VAL A 286 -2.31 32.13 -22.81
CA VAL A 286 -3.71 32.38 -22.46
C VAL A 286 -4.19 31.26 -21.56
N ALA A 287 -4.73 31.66 -20.41
CA ALA A 287 -5.49 30.78 -19.54
C ALA A 287 -6.97 30.83 -19.96
N THR A 288 -7.52 29.70 -20.37
CA THR A 288 -8.94 29.52 -20.67
C THR A 288 -9.54 28.64 -19.58
N THR A 289 -10.42 29.22 -18.77
CA THR A 289 -11.15 28.49 -17.72
C THR A 289 -12.60 28.29 -18.16
N ARG A 290 -13.06 27.04 -18.16
CA ARG A 290 -14.48 26.71 -18.23
C ARG A 290 -14.96 26.19 -16.88
N GLU A 291 -16.06 26.75 -16.40
CA GLU A 291 -16.69 26.40 -15.12
C GLU A 291 -18.17 26.03 -15.33
N LEU A 292 -18.61 24.96 -14.69
CA LEU A 292 -19.99 24.49 -14.77
C LEU A 292 -20.88 25.22 -13.76
N VAL A 293 -21.59 26.26 -14.21
CA VAL A 293 -22.48 27.07 -13.36
C VAL A 293 -23.93 26.83 -13.76
N GLY A 294 -24.73 26.26 -12.86
CA GLY A 294 -26.15 25.99 -13.12
C GLY A 294 -26.39 25.04 -14.30
N GLY A 295 -25.52 24.04 -14.46
CA GLY A 295 -25.59 23.05 -15.54
C GLY A 295 -25.16 23.56 -16.93
N LYS A 296 -24.58 24.77 -17.01
CA LYS A 296 -24.05 25.33 -18.26
C LYS A 296 -22.60 25.74 -18.07
N TRP A 297 -21.76 25.42 -19.04
CA TRP A 297 -20.38 25.87 -19.07
C TRP A 297 -20.32 27.38 -19.31
N LYS A 298 -19.60 28.08 -18.43
CA LYS A 298 -19.19 29.47 -18.57
C LYS A 298 -17.71 29.48 -18.87
N VAL A 299 -17.31 30.21 -19.91
CA VAL A 299 -15.91 30.29 -20.35
C VAL A 299 -15.38 31.67 -20.08
N LYS A 300 -14.16 31.74 -19.55
CA LYS A 300 -13.41 32.96 -19.31
C LYS A 300 -12.00 32.77 -19.87
N GLU A 301 -11.48 33.82 -20.51
CA GLU A 301 -10.10 33.83 -21.00
C GLU A 301 -9.34 35.00 -20.38
N GLU A 302 -8.11 34.75 -19.98
CA GLU A 302 -7.18 35.75 -19.46
C GLU A 302 -5.80 35.54 -20.08
N ILE A 303 -5.08 36.64 -20.34
CA ILE A 303 -3.66 36.53 -20.67
C ILE A 303 -2.95 36.04 -19.41
N ALA A 304 -2.37 34.84 -19.47
CA ALA A 304 -1.64 34.28 -18.35
C ALA A 304 -0.45 35.19 -18.03
N LYS A 305 -0.25 35.51 -16.76
CA LYS A 305 0.96 36.23 -16.35
C LYS A 305 2.12 35.27 -16.58
N THR A 306 3.02 35.62 -17.49
CA THR A 306 4.29 34.93 -17.65
C THR A 306 5.10 35.17 -16.39
N ASP A 307 5.03 34.23 -15.45
CA ASP A 307 6.11 34.06 -14.48
C ASP A 307 7.21 33.25 -15.21
N GLU A 308 7.96 33.93 -16.08
CA GLU A 308 9.33 33.52 -16.39
C GLU A 308 10.29 34.45 -15.64
N PRO A 309 11.37 33.92 -15.04
CA PRO A 309 12.40 34.71 -14.35
C PRO A 309 13.18 35.66 -15.26
#